data_AF-A0A8J8CKQ0-F1
#
_entry.id   AF-A0A8J8CKQ0-F1
#
_cell.length_a   1.000
_cell.length_b   1.000
_cell.length_c   1.000
_cell.angle_alpha   90.00
_cell.angle_beta   90.00
_cell.angle_gamma   90.00
#
_symmetry.space_group_name_H-M   'P 1'
#
loop_
_entity.id
_entity.type
_entity.pdbx_description
1 polymer ?
#
loop_
_entity_poly.entity_id
_entity_poly.type
_entity_poly.pdbx_seq_one_letter_code
_entity_poly.pdbx_strand_id
1 'polypeptide(L)' 'MQVPESAIALETLHPSARSGLKRCLDIIGSVIGLLVLAIAFVPIVIAIKLDSPEPIFYTQVRCGLKGKRFKLRQ' A
#
# COMPACT_ATOMS: atom_id res chain seq x y z
N MET A 1 4.59 42.75 -9.94
CA MET A 1 4.94 42.17 -8.63
C MET A 1 4.53 40.70 -8.64
N GLN A 2 5.36 39.80 -9.18
CA GLN A 2 5.12 38.36 -9.10
C GLN A 2 5.49 37.91 -7.68
N VAL A 3 4.47 37.66 -6.86
CA VAL A 3 4.67 36.98 -5.58
C VAL A 3 5.08 35.55 -5.90
N PRO A 4 6.22 35.04 -5.40
CA PRO A 4 6.67 33.70 -5.72
C PRO A 4 5.63 32.67 -5.24
N GLU A 5 5.15 31.79 -6.12
CA GLU A 5 4.16 30.74 -5.82
C GLU A 5 4.56 29.88 -4.60
N SER A 6 5.86 29.74 -4.36
CA SER A 6 6.41 29.02 -3.20
C SER A 6 6.07 29.67 -1.85
N ALA A 7 5.88 30.99 -1.79
CA ALA A 7 5.52 31.67 -0.54
C ALA A 7 4.06 31.38 -0.14
N ILE A 8 3.15 31.28 -1.12
CA ILE A 8 1.74 30.93 -0.90
C ILE A 8 1.61 29.46 -0.47
N ALA A 9 2.47 28.59 -0.99
CA ALA A 9 2.51 27.18 -0.60
C ALA A 9 3.01 26.96 0.85
N LEU A 10 3.97 27.75 1.33
CA LEU A 10 4.47 27.62 2.71
C LEU A 10 3.50 28.20 3.75
N GLU A 11 2.69 29.20 3.37
CA GLU A 11 1.62 29.78 4.20
C GLU A 11 0.42 28.83 4.41
N THR A 12 0.15 27.92 3.46
CA THR A 12 -1.00 27.01 3.50
C THR A 12 -0.71 25.65 4.15
N LEU A 13 0.56 25.37 4.48
CA LEU A 13 0.97 24.12 5.13
C LEU A 13 0.75 24.20 6.64
N HIS A 14 -0.27 23.48 7.14
CA HIS A 14 -0.52 23.37 8.57
C HIS A 14 0.73 22.80 9.29
N PRO A 15 1.20 23.41 10.39
CA PRO A 15 2.48 23.08 11.03
C PRO A 15 2.60 21.61 11.48
N SER A 16 1.47 20.90 11.63
CA SER A 16 1.47 19.45 11.87
C SER A 16 2.04 18.61 10.70
N ALA A 17 1.94 19.11 9.46
CA ALA A 17 2.40 18.41 8.25
C ALA A 17 3.93 18.37 8.14
N ARG A 18 4.66 19.30 8.78
CA ARG A 18 6.12 19.35 8.80
C ARG A 18 6.74 18.81 10.09
N SER A 19 5.94 18.16 10.95
CA SER A 19 6.44 17.62 12.23
C SER A 19 7.31 16.38 12.01
N GLY A 20 8.62 16.51 12.26
CA GLY A 20 9.57 15.41 12.14
C GLY A 20 9.28 14.25 13.12
N LEU A 21 8.76 14.56 14.32
CA LEU A 21 8.38 13.56 15.31
C LEU A 21 7.22 12.68 14.81
N LYS A 22 6.18 13.30 14.23
CA LYS A 22 5.04 12.59 13.62
C LYS A 22 5.54 11.63 12.53
N ARG A 23 6.45 12.10 11.68
CA ARG A 23 7.03 11.29 10.60
C ARG A 23 7.84 10.10 11.13
N CYS A 24 8.65 10.32 12.17
CA CYS A 24 9.41 9.24 12.81
C CYS A 24 8.49 8.18 13.41
N LEU A 25 7.45 8.61 14.14
CA LEU A 25 6.47 7.71 14.74
C LEU A 25 5.70 6.92 13.68
N ASP A 26 5.28 7.57 12.58
CA ASP A 26 4.57 6.89 11.50
C ASP A 26 5.46 5.83 10.83
N ILE A 27 6.76 6.09 10.64
CA ILE A 27 7.71 5.12 10.07
C ILE A 27 7.89 3.94 11.03
N ILE A 28 8.24 4.19 12.30
CA ILE A 28 8.49 3.13 13.28
C ILE A 28 7.22 2.30 13.50
N GLY A 29 6.07 2.96 13.65
CA GLY A 29 4.78 2.31 13.80
C GLY A 29 4.42 1.46 12.60
N SER A 30 4.66 1.95 11.37
CA SER A 30 4.39 1.17 10.15
C SER A 30 5.28 -0.07 10.03
N VAL A 31 6.56 0.02 10.40
CA VAL A 31 7.49 -1.11 10.37
C VAL A 31 7.08 -2.18 11.39
N ILE A 32 6.77 -1.78 12.63
CA ILE A 32 6.31 -2.70 13.67
C ILE A 32 4.99 -3.34 13.26
N GLY A 33 4.03 -2.54 12.78
CA GLY A 33 2.74 -3.03 12.30
C GLY A 33 2.88 -4.03 11.16
N LEU A 34 3.77 -3.77 10.20
CA LEU A 34 4.03 -4.68 9.09
C LEU A 34 4.67 -5.99 9.56
N LEU A 35 5.56 -5.95 10.56
CA LEU A 35 6.18 -7.15 11.12
C LEU A 35 5.13 -8.03 11.85
N VAL A 36 4.28 -7.42 12.67
CA VAL A 36 3.18 -8.12 13.35
C VAL A 36 2.22 -8.74 12.33
N LEU A 37 1.86 -7.97 11.30
CA LEU A 37 0.98 -8.44 10.24
C LEU A 37 1.62 -9.61 9.47
N ALA A 38 2.92 -9.55 9.16
CA ALA A 38 3.64 -10.64 8.50
C ALA A 38 3.60 -11.94 9.31
N ILE A 39 3.76 -11.87 10.64
CA ILE A 39 3.64 -13.05 11.52
C ILE A 39 2.20 -13.60 11.48
N ALA A 40 1.19 -12.73 11.52
CA ALA A 40 -0.21 -13.13 11.43
C ALA A 40 -0.59 -13.71 10.06
N PHE A 41 0.09 -13.32 8.97
CA PHE A 41 -0.13 -13.88 7.64
C PHE A 41 0.29 -15.33 7.50
N VAL A 42 1.27 -15.80 8.28
CA VAL A 42 1.77 -17.20 8.21
C VAL A 42 0.66 -18.23 8.43
N PRO A 43 -0.12 -18.22 9.54
CA PRO A 43 -1.20 -19.17 9.73
C PRO A 43 -2.32 -19.02 8.69
N ILE A 44 -2.59 -17.80 8.21
CA ILE A 44 -3.59 -17.55 7.17
C ILE A 44 -3.20 -18.26 5.87
N VAL A 45 -1.94 -18.14 5.45
CA VAL A 45 -1.41 -18.80 4.25
C VAL A 45 -1.47 -20.33 4.39
N ILE A 46 -1.13 -20.85 5.57
CA ILE A 46 -1.23 -22.29 5.85
C ILE A 46 -2.68 -22.75 5.75
N ALA A 47 -3.62 -22.03 6.38
CA ALA A 47 -5.04 -22.36 6.37
C ALA A 47 -5.62 -22.37 4.94
N ILE A 48 -5.30 -21.34 4.14
CA ILE A 48 -5.72 -21.28 2.73
C ILE A 48 -5.20 -22.49 1.97
N LYS A 49 -3.91 -22.83 2.10
CA LYS A 49 -3.31 -23.96 1.38
C LYS A 49 -3.89 -25.32 1.78
N LEU A 50 -4.35 -25.46 3.02
CA LEU A 50 -4.99 -26.68 3.51
C LEU A 50 -6.44 -26.81 3.03
N ASP A 51 -7.18 -25.69 2.97
CA ASP A 51 -8.60 -25.68 2.58
C ASP A 51 -8.78 -25.75 1.06
N SER A 52 -7.94 -25.06 0.30
CA SER A 52 -7.91 -25.12 -1.16
C SER A 52 -6.50 -24.75 -1.64
N PRO A 53 -5.77 -25.65 -2.34
CA PRO A 53 -4.38 -25.42 -2.78
C PRO A 53 -4.25 -24.34 -3.88
N GLU A 54 -5.27 -23.52 -4.05
CA GLU A 54 -5.33 -22.42 -4.98
C GLU A 54 -4.30 -21.32 -4.62
N PRO A 55 -3.85 -20.56 -5.62
CA PRO A 55 -2.88 -19.51 -5.39
C PRO A 55 -3.45 -18.39 -4.50
N ILE A 56 -2.68 -18.00 -3.48
CA ILE A 56 -3.00 -16.93 -2.52
C ILE A 56 -3.31 -15.61 -3.25
N PHE A 57 -2.60 -15.34 -4.35
CA PHE A 57 -2.83 -14.19 -5.20
C PHE A 57 -3.83 -14.54 -6.28
N TYR A 58 -4.96 -13.84 -6.24
CA TYR A 58 -6.03 -14.04 -7.19
C TYR A 58 -5.63 -13.57 -8.58
N THR A 59 -5.85 -14.45 -9.57
CA THR A 59 -5.61 -14.13 -10.98
C THR A 59 -6.92 -14.27 -11.76
N GLN A 60 -7.39 -13.20 -12.38
CA GLN A 60 -8.56 -13.23 -13.25
C GLN A 60 -8.16 -13.31 -14.71
N VAL A 61 -8.78 -14.23 -15.46
CA VAL A 61 -8.66 -14.26 -16.92
C VAL A 61 -9.71 -13.33 -17.53
N ARG A 62 -9.26 -12.36 -18.33
CA ARG A 62 -10.14 -11.43 -19.07
C ARG A 62 -9.81 -11.48 -20.57
N CYS A 63 -10.80 -11.19 -21.41
CA CYS A 63 -10.60 -11.08 -22.85
C CYS A 63 -10.10 -9.68 -23.20
N GLY A 64 -8.94 -9.60 -23.84
CA GLY A 64 -8.34 -8.37 -24.35
C GLY A 64 -8.61 -8.15 -25.83
N LEU A 65 -7.84 -7.25 -26.45
CA LEU A 65 -8.00 -6.88 -27.86
C LEU A 65 -7.92 -8.11 -28.78
N LYS A 66 -8.85 -8.20 -29.74
CA LYS A 66 -9.02 -9.35 -30.67
C LYS A 66 -9.29 -10.69 -29.96
N GLY A 67 -9.91 -10.67 -28.78
CA GLY A 67 -10.27 -11.89 -28.04
C GLY A 67 -9.07 -12.62 -27.43
N LYS A 68 -7.87 -12.01 -27.43
CA LYS A 68 -6.70 -12.58 -26.76
C LYS A 68 -6.93 -12.56 -25.25
N ARG A 69 -6.93 -13.74 -24.64
CA ARG A 69 -7.06 -13.87 -23.18
C ARG A 69 -5.79 -13.32 -22.53
N PHE A 70 -5.96 -12.49 -21.51
CA PHE A 70 -4.86 -12.04 -20.65
C PHE A 70 -5.22 -12.30 -19.19
N LYS A 71 -4.19 -12.56 -18.38
CA LYS A 71 -4.32 -12.79 -16.95
C LYS A 71 -4.06 -11.47 -16.22
N LEU A 72 -5.07 -10.96 -15.53
CA LEU A 72 -4.94 -9.86 -14.59
C LEU A 72 -4.55 -10.46 -13.24
N ARG A 73 -3.33 -10.16 -12.78
CA ARG A 73 -2.91 -10.44 -11.40
C ARG A 73 -3.22 -9.20 -10.58
N GLN A 74 -3.92 -9.36 -9.46
CA GLN A 74 -4.17 -8.28 -8.50
C GLN A 74 -2.94 -8.06 -7.59
#